data_AF-A0A9P5X361-F1
#
_entry.id   AF-A0A9P5X361-F1
#
_cell.length_a   1.000
_cell.length_b   1.000
_cell.length_c   1.000
_cell.angle_alpha   90.00
_cell.angle_beta   90.00
_cell.angle_gamma   90.00
#
_symmetry.space_group_name_H-M   'P 1'
#
loop_
_entity.id
_entity.type
_entity.pdbx_description
1 polymer ?
#
loop_
_entity_poly.entity_id
_entity_poly.type
_entity_poly.pdbx_seq_one_letter_code
_entity_poly.pdbx_strand_id
1 'polypeptide(L)'
;TLADQLAIHIPSYAEILDVKLRRNPALVTKSLRVQFRELISTLIEELLARGVDLGSRNIIMVEGIDECVSVNARCEILCTILESAGALPFRWAIFSQPDSQLEVLLKERGLALEPCWKVCHFVPKFPVGDGEFVVCVELIRHEGWIAVKWTFATCSPKIATGTVLFFYL
;
A
#
# COMPACT_ATOMS: atom_id res chain seq x y z
N THR A 1 14.22 2.16 -0.36
CA THR A 1 12.97 2.95 -0.18
C THR A 1 12.15 2.86 -1.47
N LEU A 2 10.89 3.33 -1.52
CA LEU A 2 10.06 3.20 -2.74
C LEU A 2 10.71 3.82 -3.99
N ALA A 3 11.25 5.04 -3.89
CA ALA A 3 11.93 5.71 -5.00
C ALA A 3 13.14 4.91 -5.51
N ASP A 4 13.92 4.35 -4.59
CA ASP A 4 15.06 3.49 -4.93
C ASP A 4 14.64 2.21 -5.67
N GLN A 5 13.55 1.55 -5.22
CA GLN A 5 12.99 0.40 -5.93
C GLN A 5 12.48 0.76 -7.34
N LEU A 6 11.81 1.91 -7.49
CA LEU A 6 11.41 2.39 -8.81
C LEU A 6 12.62 2.65 -9.72
N ALA A 7 13.71 3.21 -9.20
CA ALA A 7 14.93 3.44 -9.95
C ALA A 7 15.60 2.14 -10.40
N ILE A 8 15.58 1.09 -9.57
CA ILE A 8 16.10 -0.24 -9.92
C ILE A 8 15.30 -0.85 -11.09
N HIS A 9 13.98 -0.66 -11.10
CA HIS A 9 13.09 -1.32 -12.07
C HIS A 9 12.78 -0.49 -13.32
N ILE A 10 12.94 0.83 -13.27
CA ILE A 10 12.57 1.76 -14.34
C ILE A 10 13.79 2.66 -14.63
N PRO A 11 14.64 2.31 -15.61
CA PRO A 11 15.87 3.05 -15.90
C PRO A 11 15.64 4.54 -16.19
N SER A 12 14.59 4.86 -16.94
CA SER A 12 14.22 6.26 -17.27
C SER A 12 13.82 7.07 -16.02
N TYR A 13 13.24 6.41 -15.01
CA TYR A 13 12.97 7.05 -13.73
C TYR A 13 14.26 7.32 -12.95
N ALA A 14 15.20 6.36 -12.96
CA ALA A 14 16.50 6.53 -12.28
C ALA A 14 17.27 7.75 -12.78
N GLU A 15 17.28 7.97 -14.10
CA GLU A 15 17.93 9.14 -14.71
C GLU A 15 17.37 10.46 -14.20
N ILE A 16 16.04 10.59 -14.14
CA ILE A 16 15.38 11.83 -13.69
C ILE A 16 15.56 11.99 -12.18
N LEU A 17 15.44 10.92 -11.41
CA LEU A 17 15.64 10.93 -9.95
C LEU A 17 17.04 11.42 -9.59
N ASP A 18 18.07 10.91 -10.27
CA ASP A 18 19.47 11.26 -10.04
C ASP A 18 19.74 12.75 -10.34
N VAL A 19 19.18 13.28 -11.44
CA VAL A 19 19.24 14.73 -11.72
C VAL A 19 18.52 15.54 -10.65
N LYS A 20 17.32 15.11 -10.22
CA LYS A 20 16.52 15.81 -9.20
C LYS A 20 17.25 15.86 -7.85
N LEU A 21 17.81 14.74 -7.40
CA LEU A 21 18.54 14.65 -6.13
C LEU A 21 19.86 15.41 -6.16
N ARG A 22 20.62 15.39 -7.27
CA ARG A 22 21.83 16.22 -7.41
C ARG A 22 21.53 17.71 -7.31
N ARG A 23 20.40 18.16 -7.88
CA ARG A 23 19.99 19.56 -7.82
C ARG A 23 19.48 19.97 -6.45
N ASN A 24 18.78 19.07 -5.75
CA ASN A 24 18.25 19.36 -4.42
C ASN A 24 18.37 18.15 -3.48
N PRO A 25 19.55 17.94 -2.87
CA PRO A 25 19.77 16.83 -1.95
C PRO A 25 18.88 16.89 -0.71
N ALA A 26 18.43 18.09 -0.31
CA ALA A 26 17.59 18.28 0.87
C ALA A 26 16.19 17.67 0.73
N LEU A 27 15.79 17.16 -0.44
CA LEU A 27 14.52 16.48 -0.64
C LEU A 27 14.35 15.28 0.29
N VAL A 28 15.41 14.48 0.51
CA VAL A 28 15.34 13.26 1.34
C VAL A 28 15.09 13.52 2.82
N THR A 29 15.21 14.78 3.27
CA THR A 29 14.95 15.18 4.65
C THR A 29 13.66 15.99 4.80
N LYS A 30 12.86 16.14 3.74
CA LYS A 30 11.56 16.83 3.81
C LYS A 30 10.49 15.94 4.42
N SER A 31 9.30 16.49 4.65
CA SER A 31 8.14 15.71 5.08
C SER A 31 7.81 14.60 4.08
N LEU A 32 7.17 13.54 4.56
CA LEU A 32 6.82 12.38 3.74
C LEU A 32 5.98 12.79 2.52
N ARG A 33 4.99 13.68 2.72
CA ARG A 33 4.17 14.23 1.62
C ARG A 33 5.00 14.91 0.53
N VAL A 34 6.01 15.70 0.91
CA VAL A 34 6.89 16.39 -0.05
C VAL A 34 7.79 15.37 -0.75
N GLN A 35 8.35 14.41 -0.02
CA GLN A 35 9.16 13.35 -0.61
C GLN A 35 8.36 12.53 -1.62
N PHE A 36 7.14 12.10 -1.25
CA PHE A 36 6.29 11.32 -2.12
C PHE A 36 5.95 12.09 -3.40
N ARG A 37 5.53 13.35 -3.29
CA ARG A 37 5.23 14.19 -4.45
C ARG A 37 6.45 14.38 -5.35
N GLU A 38 7.56 14.84 -4.80
CA GLU A 38 8.73 15.29 -5.58
C GLU A 38 9.57 14.13 -6.12
N LEU A 39 9.63 13.02 -5.38
CA LEU A 39 10.43 11.86 -5.73
C LEU A 39 9.62 10.77 -6.41
N ILE A 40 8.31 10.65 -6.16
CA ILE A 40 7.46 9.63 -6.80
C ILE A 40 6.55 10.29 -7.84
N SER A 41 5.53 11.04 -7.40
CA SER A 41 4.42 11.43 -8.28
C SER A 41 4.87 12.27 -9.47
N THR A 42 5.59 13.36 -9.22
CA THR A 42 6.02 14.28 -10.30
C THR A 42 6.98 13.62 -11.28
N LEU A 43 7.84 12.70 -10.84
CA LEU A 43 8.75 12.01 -11.75
C LEU A 43 8.00 11.03 -12.65
N ILE A 44 7.00 10.34 -12.10
CA ILE A 44 6.12 9.43 -12.85
C ILE A 44 5.27 10.21 -13.85
N GLU A 45 4.70 11.35 -13.45
CA GLU A 45 3.98 12.27 -14.34
C GLU A 45 4.87 12.75 -15.49
N GLU A 46 6.12 13.12 -15.21
CA GLU A 46 7.08 13.55 -16.23
C GLU A 46 7.38 12.42 -17.24
N LEU A 47 7.54 11.18 -16.77
CA LEU A 47 7.75 10.03 -17.64
C LEU A 47 6.54 9.75 -18.53
N LEU A 48 5.34 9.80 -17.97
CA LEU A 48 4.10 9.62 -18.73
C LEU A 48 3.94 10.73 -19.78
N ALA A 49 4.25 11.99 -19.44
CA ALA A 49 4.22 13.10 -20.38
C ALA A 49 5.25 12.95 -21.52
N ARG A 50 6.37 12.25 -21.27
CA ARG A 50 7.37 11.86 -22.28
C ARG A 50 6.97 10.63 -23.10
N GLY A 51 5.79 10.06 -22.87
CA GLY A 51 5.29 8.88 -23.57
C GLY A 51 5.94 7.56 -23.15
N VAL A 52 6.58 7.53 -21.98
CA VAL A 52 7.14 6.29 -21.42
C VAL A 52 5.98 5.41 -20.95
N ASP A 53 5.87 4.21 -21.53
CA ASP A 53 4.92 3.21 -21.05
C ASP A 53 5.45 2.59 -19.75
N LEU A 54 4.76 2.89 -18.65
CA LEU A 54 5.07 2.35 -17.34
C LEU A 54 4.27 1.08 -17.02
N GLY A 55 3.50 0.55 -17.97
CA GLY A 55 2.72 -0.68 -17.83
C GLY A 55 1.55 -0.55 -16.85
N SER A 56 0.31 -0.63 -17.36
CA SER A 56 -0.95 -0.51 -16.60
C SER A 56 -1.24 -1.65 -15.59
N ARG A 57 -0.27 -2.54 -15.36
CA ARG A 57 -0.39 -3.73 -14.50
C ARG A 57 0.68 -3.82 -13.42
N ASN A 58 1.49 -2.78 -13.24
CA ASN A 58 2.49 -2.78 -12.19
C ASN A 58 1.84 -2.57 -10.83
N ILE A 59 2.17 -3.47 -9.90
CA ILE A 59 1.68 -3.47 -8.52
C ILE A 59 2.83 -3.03 -7.61
N ILE A 60 2.60 -2.00 -6.82
CA ILE A 60 3.47 -1.59 -5.71
C ILE A 60 2.98 -2.30 -4.46
N MET A 61 3.82 -3.18 -3.92
CA MET A 61 3.57 -3.85 -2.63
C MET A 61 4.27 -3.07 -1.52
N VAL A 62 3.50 -2.65 -0.51
CA VAL A 62 3.99 -1.94 0.68
C VAL A 62 3.79 -2.84 1.88
N GLU A 63 4.87 -3.37 2.44
CA GLU A 63 4.81 -4.26 3.61
C GLU A 63 5.36 -3.56 4.86
N GLY A 64 4.99 -4.07 6.04
CA GLY A 64 5.56 -3.65 7.32
C GLY A 64 5.12 -2.26 7.80
N ILE A 65 3.96 -1.76 7.32
CA ILE A 65 3.44 -0.48 7.84
C ILE A 65 3.23 -0.55 9.35
N ASP A 66 2.82 -1.69 9.89
CA ASP A 66 2.64 -1.91 11.33
C ASP A 66 3.92 -1.81 12.16
N GLU A 67 5.10 -1.97 11.55
CA GLU A 67 6.39 -1.80 12.23
C GLU A 67 6.70 -0.33 12.57
N CYS A 68 5.97 0.62 11.97
CA CYS A 68 6.09 2.03 12.31
C CYS A 68 5.54 2.30 13.72
N VAL A 69 6.44 2.67 14.64
CA VAL A 69 6.15 2.94 16.05
C VAL A 69 5.02 3.98 16.26
N SER A 70 4.89 4.95 15.35
CA SER A 70 3.92 6.03 15.46
C SER A 70 2.65 5.73 14.64
N VAL A 71 1.49 5.71 15.29
CA VAL A 71 0.16 5.68 14.63
C VAL A 71 0.03 6.82 13.62
N ASN A 72 0.51 8.02 13.96
CA ASN A 72 0.47 9.18 13.08
C ASN A 72 1.33 8.98 11.83
N ALA A 73 2.52 8.37 11.96
CA ALA A 73 3.37 8.08 10.81
C ALA A 73 2.72 7.03 9.88
N ARG A 74 2.12 5.98 10.46
CA ARG A 74 1.36 4.96 9.70
C ARG A 74 0.20 5.58 8.93
N CYS A 75 -0.57 6.43 9.60
CA CYS A 75 -1.63 7.18 8.96
C CYS A 75 -1.09 8.10 7.85
N GLU A 76 -0.01 8.84 8.10
CA GLU A 76 0.56 9.75 7.10
C GLU A 76 0.98 9.00 5.84
N ILE A 77 1.62 7.83 5.98
CA ILE A 77 1.99 6.94 4.87
C ILE A 77 0.73 6.53 4.09
N LEU A 78 -0.27 5.96 4.78
CA LEU A 78 -1.49 5.49 4.13
C LEU A 78 -2.24 6.62 3.44
N CYS A 79 -2.48 7.74 4.12
CA CYS A 79 -3.16 8.88 3.52
C CYS A 79 -2.39 9.42 2.32
N THR A 80 -1.06 9.51 2.39
CA THR A 80 -0.24 9.98 1.26
C THR A 80 -0.39 9.06 0.04
N ILE A 81 -0.35 7.74 0.26
CA ILE A 81 -0.56 6.75 -0.81
C ILE A 81 -1.97 6.88 -1.38
N LEU A 82 -2.99 6.87 -0.52
CA LEU A 82 -4.41 6.90 -0.94
C LEU A 82 -4.76 8.17 -1.70
N GLU A 83 -4.31 9.33 -1.22
CA GLU A 83 -4.51 10.63 -1.88
C GLU A 83 -3.84 10.69 -3.26
N SER A 84 -2.72 9.98 -3.43
CA SER A 84 -1.91 10.03 -4.65
C SER A 84 -2.15 8.88 -5.63
N ALA A 85 -2.71 7.77 -5.16
CA ALA A 85 -2.82 6.52 -5.93
C ALA A 85 -3.62 6.71 -7.22
N GLY A 86 -4.70 7.51 -7.19
CA GLY A 86 -5.55 7.78 -8.35
C GLY A 86 -4.85 8.52 -9.50
N ALA A 87 -3.75 9.23 -9.22
CA ALA A 87 -3.00 9.96 -10.23
C ALA A 87 -1.86 9.13 -10.85
N LEU A 88 -1.54 7.97 -10.29
CA LEU A 88 -0.40 7.15 -10.69
C LEU A 88 -0.86 5.90 -11.45
N PRO A 89 -0.07 5.40 -12.41
CA PRO A 89 -0.44 4.26 -13.24
C PRO A 89 -0.27 2.91 -12.50
N PHE A 90 -0.09 2.94 -11.19
CA PHE A 90 0.24 1.77 -10.37
C PHE A 90 -0.96 1.32 -9.56
N ARG A 91 -1.07 0.00 -9.40
CA ARG A 91 -1.94 -0.59 -8.38
C ARG A 91 -1.16 -0.69 -7.08
N TRP A 92 -1.82 -0.49 -5.96
CA TRP A 92 -1.18 -0.56 -4.65
C TRP A 92 -1.69 -1.80 -3.90
N ALA A 93 -0.81 -2.47 -3.19
CA ALA A 93 -1.14 -3.54 -2.27
C ALA A 93 -0.39 -3.28 -0.97
N ILE A 94 -1.10 -3.08 0.14
CA ILE A 94 -0.53 -2.69 1.42
C ILE A 94 -0.78 -3.80 2.43
N PHE A 95 0.27 -4.29 3.07
CA PHE A 95 0.26 -5.40 4.02
C PHE A 95 0.62 -4.85 5.40
N SER A 96 -0.26 -5.03 6.39
CA SER A 96 0.01 -4.65 7.78
C SER A 96 -0.67 -5.60 8.76
N GLN A 97 -0.15 -5.75 9.98
CA GLN A 97 -0.95 -6.36 11.05
C GLN A 97 -2.23 -5.52 11.34
N PRO A 98 -3.32 -6.15 11.81
CA PRO A 98 -4.51 -5.41 12.23
C PRO A 98 -4.19 -4.43 13.34
N ASP A 99 -4.70 -3.21 13.22
CA ASP A 99 -4.58 -2.18 14.25
C ASP A 99 -5.89 -1.41 14.38
N SER A 100 -6.55 -1.55 15.53
CA SER A 100 -7.81 -0.85 15.84
C SER A 100 -7.66 0.67 15.90
N GLN A 101 -6.51 1.20 16.31
CA GLN A 101 -6.25 2.64 16.32
C GLN A 101 -6.14 3.20 14.90
N LEU A 102 -5.52 2.43 14.00
CA LEU A 102 -5.44 2.77 12.58
C LEU A 102 -6.82 2.73 11.91
N GLU A 103 -7.64 1.72 12.22
CA GLU A 103 -9.01 1.59 11.71
C GLU A 103 -9.88 2.80 12.12
N VAL A 104 -9.82 3.22 13.39
CA VAL A 104 -10.55 4.42 13.88
C VAL A 104 -10.09 5.67 13.15
N LEU A 105 -8.78 5.85 12.99
CA LEU A 105 -8.23 7.07 12.41
C LEU A 105 -8.50 7.17 10.90
N LEU A 106 -8.46 6.05 10.17
CA LEU A 106 -8.91 6.01 8.78
C LEU A 106 -10.39 6.37 8.66
N LYS A 107 -11.23 5.88 9.60
CA LYS A 107 -12.65 6.23 9.66
C LYS A 107 -12.88 7.73 9.89
N GLU A 108 -12.16 8.34 10.82
CA GLU A 108 -12.22 9.78 11.09
C GLU A 108 -11.83 10.63 9.87
N ARG A 109 -10.95 10.12 9.00
CA ARG A 109 -10.51 10.79 7.77
C ARG A 109 -11.42 10.56 6.57
N GLY A 110 -12.59 9.94 6.75
CA GLY A 110 -13.50 9.61 5.65
C GLY A 110 -12.96 8.52 4.71
N LEU A 111 -11.87 7.86 5.11
CA LEU A 111 -11.29 6.70 4.42
C LEU A 111 -11.77 5.40 5.09
N ALA A 112 -12.90 5.49 5.79
CA ALA A 112 -13.52 4.37 6.48
C ALA A 112 -13.63 3.19 5.50
N LEU A 113 -13.06 2.06 5.89
CA LEU A 113 -13.26 0.79 5.23
C LEU A 113 -14.69 0.32 5.53
N GLU A 114 -15.71 1.02 5.03
CA GLU A 114 -17.10 0.61 5.19
C GLU A 114 -17.31 -0.65 4.33
N PRO A 115 -17.69 -1.79 4.93
CA PRO A 115 -17.86 -3.03 4.19
C PRO A 115 -19.02 -2.90 3.21
N CYS A 116 -18.73 -2.55 1.95
CA CYS A 116 -19.67 -2.71 0.85
C CYS A 116 -19.59 -4.18 0.40
N TRP A 117 -20.64 -4.94 0.68
CA TRP A 117 -20.57 -6.41 0.71
C TRP A 117 -20.64 -7.05 -0.68
N LYS A 118 -19.61 -7.85 -0.98
CA LYS A 118 -19.75 -9.30 -1.16
C LYS A 118 -18.68 -9.96 -0.28
N VAL A 119 -19.06 -10.41 0.91
CA VAL A 119 -18.19 -11.24 1.75
C VAL A 119 -18.14 -12.63 1.11
N CYS A 120 -17.11 -12.89 0.31
CA CYS A 120 -16.78 -14.24 -0.11
C CYS A 120 -16.04 -14.91 1.05
N HIS A 121 -16.77 -15.66 1.87
CA HIS A 121 -16.16 -16.60 2.81
C HIS A 121 -15.44 -17.68 2.00
N PHE A 122 -14.19 -17.42 1.65
CA PHE A 122 -13.32 -18.44 1.12
C PHE A 122 -12.62 -19.06 2.32
N VAL A 123 -13.06 -20.24 2.75
CA VAL A 123 -12.42 -21.02 3.81
C VAL A 123 -11.64 -22.15 3.14
N PRO A 124 -10.46 -21.89 2.58
CA PRO A 124 -9.59 -22.96 2.14
C PRO A 124 -9.03 -23.63 3.39
N LYS A 125 -9.47 -24.86 3.64
CA LYS A 125 -8.88 -25.71 4.68
C LYS A 125 -7.59 -26.27 4.13
N PHE A 126 -6.45 -25.78 4.63
CA PHE A 126 -5.16 -26.38 4.33
C PHE A 126 -4.78 -27.34 5.46
N PRO A 127 -4.53 -28.62 5.16
CA PRO A 127 -3.98 -29.54 6.15
C PRO A 127 -2.53 -29.14 6.45
N VAL A 128 -2.21 -28.93 7.72
CA VAL A 128 -0.83 -28.68 8.17
C VAL A 128 -0.60 -29.47 9.46
N GLY A 129 0.12 -30.59 9.36
CA GLY A 129 0.28 -31.52 10.47
C GLY A 129 -1.08 -32.06 10.97
N ASP A 130 -1.32 -32.00 12.28
CA ASP A 130 -2.56 -32.46 12.94
C ASP A 130 -3.65 -31.37 13.06
N GLY A 131 -3.51 -30.22 12.35
CA GLY A 131 -4.39 -29.07 12.49
C GLY A 131 -5.10 -28.60 11.22
N GLU A 132 -6.19 -27.85 11.39
CA GLU A 132 -6.86 -27.10 10.33
C GLU A 132 -6.49 -25.60 10.39
N PHE A 133 -6.27 -24.99 9.22
CA PHE A 133 -6.12 -23.54 9.05
C PHE A 133 -7.40 -22.96 8.45
N VAL A 134 -7.95 -21.90 9.06
CA VAL A 134 -9.10 -21.15 8.56
C VAL A 134 -8.61 -19.76 8.14
N VAL A 135 -8.85 -19.40 6.89
CA VAL A 135 -8.66 -18.03 6.39
C VAL A 135 -10.05 -17.42 6.21
N CYS A 136 -10.35 -16.34 6.90
CA CYS A 136 -11.47 -15.47 6.59
C CYS A 136 -10.99 -14.43 5.60
N VAL A 137 -11.74 -14.13 4.54
CA VAL A 137 -11.42 -13.07 3.58
C VAL A 137 -12.61 -12.13 3.46
N GLU A 138 -12.42 -10.87 3.81
CA GLU A 138 -13.38 -9.80 3.71
C GLU A 138 -12.97 -8.86 2.57
N LEU A 139 -13.81 -8.78 1.55
CA LEU A 139 -13.66 -7.84 0.45
C LEU A 139 -14.40 -6.55 0.80
N ILE A 140 -13.68 -5.43 0.79
CA ILE A 140 -14.20 -4.10 1.08
C ILE A 140 -13.99 -3.26 -0.17
N ARG A 141 -15.08 -2.88 -0.85
CA ARG A 141 -15.01 -2.02 -2.04
C ARG A 141 -15.58 -0.64 -1.70
N HIS A 142 -14.91 0.41 -2.13
CA HIS A 142 -15.40 1.78 -1.99
C HIS A 142 -14.79 2.62 -3.12
N GLU A 143 -15.60 3.49 -3.74
CA GLU A 143 -15.24 4.47 -4.79
C GLU A 143 -13.85 4.28 -5.45
N GLY A 144 -13.74 3.31 -6.36
CA GLY A 144 -12.51 3.09 -7.13
C GLY A 144 -11.38 2.38 -6.39
N TRP A 145 -11.64 1.66 -5.30
CA TRP A 145 -10.65 0.77 -4.66
C TRP A 145 -11.30 -0.47 -4.01
N ILE A 146 -10.50 -1.51 -3.75
CA ILE A 146 -10.93 -2.81 -3.19
C ILE A 146 -9.92 -3.32 -2.17
N ALA A 147 -10.16 -3.14 -0.87
CA ALA A 147 -9.38 -3.75 0.20
C ALA A 147 -9.78 -5.22 0.46
N VAL A 148 -8.83 -6.05 0.92
CA VAL A 148 -9.05 -7.48 1.19
C VAL A 148 -8.54 -7.85 2.58
N LYS A 149 -9.33 -7.63 3.61
CA LYS A 149 -8.95 -8.05 4.96
C LYS A 149 -9.03 -9.56 5.06
N TRP A 150 -7.90 -10.25 5.19
CA TRP A 150 -7.90 -11.65 5.58
C TRP A 150 -7.62 -11.82 7.08
N THR A 151 -8.16 -12.85 7.71
CA THR A 151 -7.89 -13.18 9.11
C THR A 151 -7.59 -14.66 9.18
N PHE A 152 -6.48 -15.04 9.80
CA PHE A 152 -6.13 -16.45 9.97
C PHE A 152 -6.51 -16.88 11.38
N ALA A 153 -7.16 -18.04 11.49
CA ALA A 153 -7.38 -18.72 12.76
C ALA A 153 -6.84 -20.15 12.66
N THR A 154 -6.05 -20.55 13.65
CA THR A 154 -5.61 -21.95 13.81
C THR A 154 -5.83 -22.37 15.25
N CYS A 155 -5.86 -23.67 15.51
CA CYS A 155 -5.94 -24.21 16.88
C CYS A 155 -4.64 -24.04 17.69
N SER A 156 -3.59 -23.41 17.15
CA SER A 156 -2.29 -23.22 17.80
C SER A 156 -2.05 -21.75 18.18
N PRO A 157 -1.58 -21.44 19.40
CA PRO A 157 -1.42 -20.07 19.92
C PRO A 157 -0.24 -19.28 19.31
N LYS A 158 0.32 -19.72 18.19
CA LYS A 158 1.59 -19.20 17.62
C LYS A 158 1.46 -18.54 16.24
N ILE A 159 0.31 -17.97 15.88
CA ILE A 159 0.13 -17.41 14.53
C ILE A 159 -0.38 -15.97 14.55
N ALA A 160 0.29 -15.14 13.76
CA ALA A 160 0.08 -13.71 13.59
C ALA A 160 -1.15 -13.41 12.72
N THR A 161 -1.91 -12.39 13.10
CA THR A 161 -2.98 -11.83 12.28
C THR A 161 -2.39 -10.80 11.32
N GLY A 162 -2.83 -10.77 10.06
CA GLY A 162 -2.38 -9.80 9.06
C GLY A 162 -3.56 -9.27 8.25
N THR A 163 -3.56 -8.00 7.87
CA THR A 163 -4.54 -7.33 7.01
C THR A 163 -3.86 -6.95 5.70
N VAL A 164 -4.53 -7.17 4.56
CA VAL A 164 -3.98 -6.79 3.26
C VAL A 164 -4.95 -5.93 2.47
N LEU A 165 -4.61 -4.67 2.31
CA LEU A 165 -5.41 -3.73 1.55
C LEU A 165 -4.94 -3.79 0.10
N PHE A 166 -5.75 -4.36 -0.79
CA PHE A 166 -5.56 -4.15 -2.22
C PHE A 166 -6.16 -2.79 -2.61
N PHE A 167 -5.64 -2.16 -3.66
CA PHE A 167 -6.19 -0.94 -4.23
C PHE A 167 -6.29 -1.15 -5.74
N TYR A 168 -7.53 -1.26 -6.23
CA TYR A 168 -7.85 -1.35 -7.65
C TYR A 168 -8.46 -0.03 -8.09
N LEU A 169 -7.62 0.86 -8.64
CA LEU A 169 -8.05 2.05 -9.37
C LEU A 169 -8.14 1.72 -10.87
#